data_AF-A0A6N9U617-F1
#
_entry.id   AF-A0A6N9U617-F1
#
_cell.length_a   1.000
_cell.length_b   1.000
_cell.length_c   1.000
_cell.angle_alpha   90.00
_cell.angle_beta   90.00
_cell.angle_gamma   90.00
#
_symmetry.space_group_name_H-M   'P 1'
#
loop_
_entity.id
_entity.type
_entity.pdbx_description
1 polymer ?
#
loop_
_entity_poly.entity_id
_entity_poly.type
_entity_poly.pdbx_seq_one_letter_code
_entity_poly.pdbx_strand_id
1 'polypeptide(L)'
;MTREPVPDGRTDETPDAPAPPAGRRLTTRETAELLGVKPETVYAYVSRGQLSSVRTPGNRGSVFDAAEVESLARRTGRRERQSPPPAAGEPVIRTGITLIEHDRYYFRGVDATELARRHGFEEIAEWIWTGELRAGVRFTAPPESLAAARRAVAALPGHSGSTDRLRVAVVAAATADPLRFDLSPRGVLSSARGLVPTLVGALP
;
A
#
# COMPACT_ATOMS: atom_id res chain seq x y z
N MET A 1 -3.47 -36.72 74.62
CA MET A 1 -4.04 -35.61 75.42
C MET A 1 -2.92 -34.59 75.53
N THR A 2 -2.87 -33.48 74.80
CA THR A 2 -3.75 -32.28 74.81
C THR A 2 -3.45 -31.48 73.51
N ARG A 3 -4.42 -31.20 72.61
CA ARG A 3 -5.02 -29.87 72.24
C ARG A 3 -4.02 -28.69 72.24
N GLU A 4 -3.90 -27.75 71.29
CA GLU A 4 -4.72 -27.22 70.17
C GLU A 4 -3.84 -26.22 69.30
N PRO A 5 -4.31 -25.38 68.33
CA PRO A 5 -3.82 -25.37 66.93
C PRO A 5 -3.54 -23.94 66.32
N VAL A 6 -3.91 -23.76 65.02
CA VAL A 6 -4.13 -22.56 64.13
C VAL A 6 -2.91 -22.07 63.27
N PRO A 7 -3.10 -21.43 62.07
CA PRO A 7 -3.27 -22.08 60.76
C PRO A 7 -2.46 -21.39 59.61
N ASP A 8 -2.84 -21.72 58.37
CA ASP A 8 -2.91 -20.86 57.17
C ASP A 8 -1.89 -21.05 56.04
N GLY A 9 -2.40 -20.88 54.81
CA GLY A 9 -1.57 -20.47 53.67
C GLY A 9 -1.49 -21.44 52.49
N ARG A 10 -2.45 -21.33 51.57
CA ARG A 10 -2.35 -21.79 50.17
C ARG A 10 -1.05 -21.33 49.51
N THR A 11 -0.40 -22.26 48.82
CA THR A 11 0.49 -22.09 47.66
C THR A 11 -0.04 -23.08 46.61
N ASP A 12 -0.10 -22.85 45.31
CA ASP A 12 0.73 -22.06 44.43
C ASP A 12 -0.07 -21.90 43.12
N GLU A 13 -0.36 -20.67 42.69
CA GLU A 13 -0.81 -20.42 41.33
C GLU A 13 -0.13 -19.13 40.86
N THR A 14 0.83 -19.34 39.96
CA THR A 14 1.64 -18.35 39.24
C THR A 14 0.82 -17.09 38.88
N PRO A 15 1.21 -15.88 39.30
CA PRO A 15 0.55 -14.67 38.86
C PRO A 15 0.86 -14.43 37.39
N ASP A 16 -0.18 -14.57 36.59
CA ASP A 16 -0.34 -13.99 35.26
C ASP A 16 0.14 -12.53 35.26
N ALA A 17 0.82 -12.14 34.18
CA ALA A 17 1.46 -10.84 34.07
C ALA A 17 0.46 -9.69 34.36
N PRO A 18 0.85 -8.64 35.09
CA PRO A 18 -0.07 -7.59 35.47
C PRO A 18 -0.59 -6.88 34.21
N ALA A 19 -1.90 -7.02 33.97
CA ALA A 19 -2.61 -6.25 32.97
C ALA A 19 -2.34 -4.75 33.20
N PRO A 20 -1.95 -3.98 32.17
CA PRO A 20 -1.76 -2.54 32.32
C PRO A 20 -3.07 -1.89 32.81
N PRO A 21 -2.96 -0.81 33.62
CA PRO A 21 -4.08 -0.22 34.34
C PRO A 21 -5.23 0.13 33.39
N ALA A 22 -6.47 -0.02 33.88
CA ALA A 22 -7.71 0.12 33.13
C ALA A 22 -7.82 1.46 32.39
N GLY A 23 -7.24 1.51 31.19
CA GLY A 23 -7.38 2.57 30.23
C GLY A 23 -8.84 2.65 29.81
N ARG A 24 -9.38 3.87 29.81
CA ARG A 24 -10.73 4.18 29.32
C ARG A 24 -10.95 3.43 28.00
N ARG A 25 -11.94 2.55 27.95
CA ARG A 25 -12.28 1.80 26.73
C ARG A 25 -13.32 2.56 25.94
N LEU A 26 -13.13 2.64 24.63
CA LEU A 26 -14.05 3.29 23.69
C LEU A 26 -14.74 2.24 22.84
N THR A 27 -16.03 2.41 22.60
CA THR A 27 -16.75 1.63 21.58
C THR A 27 -16.29 2.02 20.17
N THR A 28 -16.63 1.21 19.15
CA THR A 28 -16.38 1.55 17.74
C THR A 28 -16.95 2.93 17.38
N ARG A 29 -18.14 3.27 17.90
CA ARG A 29 -18.79 4.55 17.62
C ARG A 29 -18.03 5.72 18.23
N GLU A 30 -17.69 5.64 19.51
CA GLU A 30 -16.93 6.69 20.19
C GLU A 30 -15.53 6.86 19.59
N THR A 31 -14.92 5.75 19.15
CA THR A 31 -13.63 5.75 18.45
C THR A 31 -13.75 6.46 17.09
N ALA A 32 -14.80 6.17 16.33
CA ALA A 32 -15.08 6.82 15.05
C ALA A 32 -15.32 8.33 15.22
N GLU A 33 -16.10 8.72 16.23
CA GLU A 33 -16.37 10.12 16.58
C GLU A 33 -15.09 10.85 17.00
N LEU A 34 -14.25 10.25 17.84
CA LEU A 34 -12.98 10.85 18.29
C LEU A 34 -11.97 11.02 17.15
N LEU A 35 -11.96 10.08 16.21
CA LEU A 35 -11.06 10.12 15.04
C LEU A 35 -11.63 10.92 13.86
N GLY A 36 -12.91 11.33 13.89
CA GLY A 36 -13.56 12.02 12.77
C GLY A 36 -13.78 11.15 11.53
N VAL A 37 -13.86 9.83 11.69
CA VAL A 37 -14.00 8.86 10.58
C VAL A 37 -15.28 8.03 10.70
N LYS A 38 -15.59 7.23 9.67
CA LYS A 38 -16.71 6.28 9.73
C LYS A 38 -16.32 4.98 10.49
N PRO A 39 -17.26 4.26 11.11
CA PRO A 39 -16.99 2.99 11.80
C PRO A 39 -16.24 1.94 10.95
N GLU A 40 -16.49 1.90 9.64
CA GLU A 40 -15.78 1.00 8.71
C GLU A 40 -14.28 1.32 8.65
N THR A 41 -13.92 2.59 8.79
CA THR A 41 -12.51 3.03 8.81
C THR A 41 -11.82 2.63 10.10
N VAL A 42 -12.56 2.57 11.22
CA VAL A 42 -12.04 2.04 12.50
C VAL A 42 -11.66 0.56 12.34
N TYR A 43 -12.51 -0.25 11.69
CA TYR A 43 -12.16 -1.65 11.39
C TYR A 43 -10.99 -1.78 10.40
N ALA A 44 -10.86 -0.86 9.45
CA ALA A 44 -9.69 -0.82 8.58
C ALA A 44 -8.39 -0.54 9.36
N TYR A 45 -8.42 0.34 10.37
CA TYR A 45 -7.28 0.56 11.27
C TYR A 45 -6.91 -0.70 12.05
N VAL A 46 -7.89 -1.50 12.48
CA VAL A 46 -7.64 -2.80 13.11
C VAL A 46 -7.00 -3.79 12.13
N SER A 47 -7.57 -3.92 10.93
CA SER A 47 -7.05 -4.84 9.89
C SER A 47 -5.62 -4.49 9.46
N ARG A 48 -5.21 -3.23 9.58
CA ARG A 48 -3.85 -2.75 9.29
C ARG A 48 -2.92 -2.76 10.51
N GLY A 49 -3.38 -3.26 11.66
CA GLY A 49 -2.60 -3.30 12.90
C GLY A 49 -2.32 -1.93 13.53
N GLN A 50 -3.13 -0.91 13.20
CA GLN A 50 -2.97 0.46 13.69
C GLN A 50 -3.78 0.74 14.96
N LEU A 51 -4.79 -0.09 15.25
CA LEU A 51 -5.55 -0.14 16.50
C LEU A 51 -5.73 -1.60 16.94
N SER A 52 -5.72 -1.82 18.24
CA SER A 52 -6.03 -3.11 18.85
C SER A 52 -7.49 -3.15 19.27
N SER A 53 -8.20 -4.22 18.87
CA SER A 53 -9.61 -4.42 19.24
C SER A 53 -9.78 -5.56 20.23
N VAL A 54 -10.53 -5.33 21.31
CA VAL A 54 -10.97 -6.38 22.24
C VAL A 54 -12.47 -6.58 22.06
N ARG A 55 -12.93 -7.84 22.06
CA ARG A 55 -14.37 -8.15 22.09
C ARG A 55 -14.81 -8.31 23.54
N THR A 56 -15.76 -7.48 23.98
CA THR A 56 -16.32 -7.62 25.32
C THR A 56 -17.50 -8.60 25.30
N PRO A 57 -17.55 -9.58 26.21
CA PRO A 57 -18.71 -10.46 26.34
C PRO A 57 -19.98 -9.66 26.66
N GLY A 58 -21.04 -9.84 25.86
CA GLY A 58 -22.34 -9.21 26.08
C GLY A 58 -22.60 -7.90 25.30
N ASN A 59 -21.61 -7.34 24.61
CA ASN A 59 -21.82 -6.18 23.72
C ASN A 59 -21.56 -6.57 22.25
N ARG A 60 -22.40 -6.11 21.32
CA ARG A 60 -22.30 -6.42 19.87
C ARG A 60 -21.24 -5.57 19.14
N GLY A 61 -20.13 -5.26 19.81
CA GLY A 61 -19.12 -4.35 19.27
C GLY A 61 -17.72 -4.58 19.83
N SER A 62 -16.71 -4.20 19.05
CA SER A 62 -15.33 -4.15 19.50
C SER A 62 -15.10 -2.92 20.38
N VAL A 63 -14.26 -3.05 21.40
CA VAL A 63 -13.79 -1.93 22.23
C VAL A 63 -12.30 -1.69 22.02
N PHE A 64 -11.90 -0.42 22.17
CA PHE A 64 -10.59 0.10 21.84
C PHE A 64 -9.98 0.81 23.04
N ASP A 65 -8.66 0.84 23.15
CA ASP A 65 -7.97 1.61 24.19
C ASP A 65 -7.98 3.10 23.84
N ALA A 66 -8.50 3.96 24.73
CA ALA A 66 -8.55 5.40 24.47
C ALA A 66 -7.17 6.03 24.23
N ALA A 67 -6.12 5.57 24.90
CA ALA A 67 -4.77 6.12 24.72
C ALA A 67 -4.20 5.77 23.34
N GLU A 68 -4.50 4.58 22.84
CA GLU A 68 -4.14 4.14 21.48
C GLU A 68 -4.90 4.95 20.42
N VAL A 69 -6.21 5.16 20.63
CA VAL A 69 -7.06 5.98 19.76
C VAL A 69 -6.60 7.44 19.74
N GLU A 70 -6.29 8.04 20.90
CA GLU A 70 -5.78 9.41 20.97
C GLU A 70 -4.39 9.56 20.35
N SER A 71 -3.52 8.56 20.50
CA SER A 71 -2.22 8.53 19.83
C SER A 71 -2.38 8.48 18.31
N LEU A 72 -3.33 7.69 17.81
CA LEU A 72 -3.70 7.67 16.40
C LEU A 72 -4.27 9.03 15.96
N ALA A 73 -5.18 9.63 16.75
CA ALA A 73 -5.76 10.94 16.47
C ALA A 73 -4.69 12.04 16.39
N ARG A 74 -3.65 12.02 17.23
CA ARG A 74 -2.53 12.98 17.16
C ARG A 74 -1.68 12.78 15.91
N ARG A 75 -1.42 11.53 15.52
CA ARG A 75 -0.67 11.19 14.29
C ARG A 75 -1.43 11.58 13.02
N THR A 76 -2.75 11.35 13.00
CA THR A 76 -3.61 11.65 11.85
C THR A 76 -4.03 13.11 11.81
N GLY A 77 -4.39 13.71 12.95
CA GLY A 77 -4.83 15.11 13.05
C GLY A 77 -3.76 16.14 12.68
N ARG A 78 -2.46 15.83 12.81
CA ARG A 78 -1.39 16.68 12.26
C ARG A 78 -1.30 16.61 10.73
N ARG A 79 -1.78 15.53 10.11
CA ARG A 79 -1.94 15.39 8.65
C ARG A 79 -3.27 15.95 8.14
N GLU A 80 -4.30 16.00 8.98
CA GLU A 80 -5.68 16.30 8.59
C GLU A 80 -6.05 17.78 8.72
N ARG A 81 -5.47 18.51 9.68
CA ARG A 81 -5.72 19.97 9.86
C ARG A 81 -5.22 20.87 8.71
N GLN A 82 -4.58 20.30 7.69
CA GLN A 82 -4.07 21.05 6.53
C GLN A 82 -4.88 20.84 5.25
N SER A 83 -6.01 20.10 5.25
CA SER A 83 -6.79 19.97 4.02
C SER A 83 -8.29 19.73 4.27
N PRO A 84 -9.18 20.44 3.56
CA PRO A 84 -10.60 20.11 3.55
C PRO A 84 -10.84 18.71 2.97
N PRO A 85 -12.01 18.09 3.27
CA PRO A 85 -12.37 16.80 2.69
C PRO A 85 -12.48 16.91 1.16
N PRO A 86 -11.99 15.91 0.41
CA PRO A 86 -11.98 15.95 -1.05
C PRO A 86 -13.40 15.98 -1.61
N ALA A 87 -13.65 16.84 -2.61
CA ALA A 87 -14.93 16.89 -3.31
C ALA A 87 -15.18 15.58 -4.10
N ALA A 88 -16.45 15.28 -4.39
CA ALA A 88 -16.81 14.11 -5.18
C ALA A 88 -16.11 14.16 -6.56
N GLY A 89 -15.21 13.19 -6.82
CA GLY A 89 -14.40 13.12 -8.03
C GLY A 89 -12.90 13.38 -7.82
N GLU A 90 -12.48 13.80 -6.63
CA GLU A 90 -11.06 13.93 -6.31
C GLU A 90 -10.42 12.56 -6.03
N PRO A 91 -9.18 12.32 -6.51
CA PRO A 91 -8.49 11.05 -6.29
C PRO A 91 -8.36 10.74 -4.80
N VAL A 92 -8.95 9.63 -4.37
CA VAL A 92 -8.87 9.12 -2.99
C VAL A 92 -7.41 8.77 -2.60
N ILE A 93 -6.50 8.70 -3.58
CA ILE A 93 -5.08 8.40 -3.38
C ILE A 93 -4.27 9.67 -3.60
N ARG A 94 -3.75 10.22 -2.50
CA ARG A 94 -2.71 11.26 -2.57
C ARG A 94 -1.40 10.61 -2.97
N THR A 95 -0.84 11.00 -4.12
CA THR A 95 0.45 10.50 -4.60
C THR A 95 1.49 11.61 -4.55
N GLY A 96 2.76 11.25 -4.26
CA GLY A 96 3.90 12.17 -4.31
C GLY A 96 4.67 12.10 -5.64
N ILE A 97 4.01 11.69 -6.73
CA ILE A 97 4.69 11.36 -8.00
C ILE A 97 4.57 12.49 -9.02
N THR A 98 3.37 12.99 -9.32
CA THR A 98 3.17 13.98 -10.38
C THR A 98 2.39 15.18 -9.84
N LEU A 99 2.91 16.38 -10.08
CA LEU A 99 2.19 17.64 -9.92
C LEU A 99 1.96 18.26 -11.31
N ILE A 100 0.73 18.67 -11.59
CA ILE A 100 0.36 19.38 -12.82
C ILE A 100 -0.24 20.71 -12.40
N GLU A 101 0.47 21.80 -12.67
CA GLU A 101 0.06 23.15 -12.29
C GLU A 101 0.57 24.17 -13.30
N HIS A 102 -0.26 25.16 -13.61
CA HIS A 102 0.12 26.33 -14.42
C HIS A 102 0.88 25.96 -15.71
N ASP A 103 0.35 24.97 -16.45
CA ASP A 103 0.93 24.45 -17.70
C ASP A 103 2.33 23.81 -17.54
N ARG A 104 2.67 23.38 -16.32
CA ARG A 104 3.92 22.70 -16.00
C ARG A 104 3.66 21.35 -15.35
N TYR A 105 4.61 20.45 -15.58
CA TYR A 105 4.60 19.08 -15.05
C TYR A 105 5.83 18.88 -14.19
N TYR A 106 5.63 18.37 -12.98
CA TYR A 106 6.71 18.03 -12.07
C TYR A 106 6.61 16.58 -11.68
N PHE A 107 7.71 15.84 -11.81
CA PHE A 107 7.84 14.50 -11.26
C PHE A 107 8.59 14.60 -9.95
N ARG A 108 8.01 14.12 -8.84
CA ARG A 108 8.58 14.18 -7.47
C ARG A 108 9.17 15.56 -7.11
N GLY A 109 8.54 16.63 -7.59
CA GLY A 109 8.96 18.03 -7.35
C GLY A 109 9.98 18.59 -8.34
N VAL A 110 10.42 17.83 -9.36
CA VAL A 110 11.39 18.27 -10.38
C VAL A 110 10.69 18.48 -11.72
N ASP A 111 11.02 19.57 -12.41
CA ASP A 111 10.44 19.94 -13.70
C ASP A 111 10.69 18.83 -14.76
N ALA A 112 9.61 18.36 -15.39
CA ALA A 112 9.67 17.26 -16.37
C ALA A 112 10.53 17.60 -17.59
N THR A 113 10.55 18.87 -18.02
CA THR A 113 11.35 19.31 -19.17
C THR A 113 12.83 19.37 -18.81
N GLU A 114 13.15 19.71 -17.56
CA GLU A 114 14.50 19.69 -17.04
C GLU A 114 15.04 18.25 -16.94
N LEU A 115 14.22 17.32 -16.46
CA LEU A 115 14.55 15.89 -16.43
C LEU A 115 14.82 15.34 -17.84
N ALA A 116 13.94 15.62 -18.80
CA ALA A 116 14.05 15.14 -20.17
C ALA A 116 15.30 15.66 -20.91
N ARG A 117 15.85 16.82 -20.51
CA ARG A 117 17.11 17.35 -21.08
C ARG A 117 18.35 16.64 -20.55
N ARG A 118 18.30 16.01 -19.37
CA ARG A 118 19.48 15.51 -18.66
C ARG A 118 19.53 14.00 -18.51
N HIS A 119 18.40 13.32 -18.56
CA HIS A 119 18.29 11.90 -18.26
C HIS A 119 17.54 11.14 -19.35
N GLY A 120 17.92 9.88 -19.53
CA GLY A 120 17.20 8.96 -20.41
C GLY A 120 15.86 8.52 -19.81
N PHE A 121 14.96 8.04 -20.67
CA PHE A 121 13.64 7.55 -20.25
C PHE A 121 13.70 6.53 -19.10
N GLU A 122 14.58 5.53 -19.22
CA GLU A 122 14.67 4.43 -18.24
C GLU A 122 15.26 4.88 -16.90
N GLU A 123 16.17 5.86 -16.92
CA GLU A 123 16.71 6.48 -15.71
C GLU A 123 15.63 7.28 -14.98
N ILE A 124 14.83 8.04 -15.72
CA ILE A 124 13.69 8.79 -15.18
C ILE A 124 12.63 7.83 -14.64
N ALA A 125 12.29 6.77 -15.36
CA ALA A 125 11.31 5.77 -14.93
C ALA A 125 11.76 5.05 -13.64
N GLU A 126 13.02 4.61 -13.58
CA GLU A 126 13.61 4.00 -12.40
C GLU A 126 13.56 4.94 -11.18
N TRP A 127 13.91 6.20 -11.39
CA TRP A 127 13.86 7.22 -10.34
C TRP A 127 12.43 7.53 -9.89
N ILE A 128 11.46 7.60 -10.81
CA ILE A 128 10.04 7.79 -10.47
C ILE A 128 9.56 6.63 -9.58
N TRP A 129 9.91 5.39 -9.90
CA TRP A 129 9.48 4.22 -9.15
C TRP A 129 10.17 4.10 -7.78
N THR A 130 11.49 4.32 -7.73
CA THR A 130 12.31 4.01 -6.55
C THR A 130 12.65 5.23 -5.69
N GLY A 131 12.63 6.43 -6.27
CA GLY A 131 13.19 7.65 -5.67
C GLY A 131 14.70 7.78 -5.82
N GLU A 132 15.38 6.79 -6.39
CA GLU A 132 16.85 6.78 -6.56
C GLU A 132 17.23 7.01 -8.02
N LEU A 133 18.03 8.05 -8.27
CA LEU A 133 18.53 8.34 -9.61
C LEU A 133 19.76 7.48 -9.89
N ARG A 134 19.64 6.57 -10.86
CA ARG A 134 20.71 5.63 -11.23
C ARG A 134 21.08 5.84 -12.69
N ALA A 135 22.30 6.31 -12.92
CA ALA A 135 22.82 6.52 -14.26
C ALA A 135 23.06 5.19 -14.99
N GLY A 136 22.77 5.14 -16.29
CA GLY A 136 23.03 4.00 -17.16
C GLY A 136 22.05 2.83 -17.02
N VAL A 137 20.95 2.98 -16.28
CA VAL A 137 19.92 1.93 -16.18
C VAL A 137 19.34 1.63 -17.56
N ARG A 138 19.20 0.34 -17.86
CA ARG A 138 18.58 -0.19 -19.07
C ARG A 138 17.55 -1.26 -18.72
N PHE A 139 16.41 -1.20 -19.38
CA PHE A 139 15.35 -2.18 -19.24
C PHE A 139 15.51 -3.25 -20.33
N THR A 140 15.46 -4.52 -19.92
CA THR A 140 15.62 -5.65 -20.84
C THR A 140 14.34 -6.47 -20.83
N ALA A 141 13.82 -6.77 -22.02
CA ALA A 141 12.65 -7.63 -22.15
C ALA A 141 13.01 -9.08 -21.80
N PRO A 142 12.28 -9.74 -20.89
CA PRO A 142 12.43 -11.17 -20.66
C PRO A 142 12.18 -11.94 -21.98
N PRO A 143 13.08 -12.83 -22.42
CA PRO A 143 12.98 -13.47 -23.73
C PRO A 143 11.65 -14.22 -23.94
N GLU A 144 11.16 -14.91 -22.91
CA GLU A 144 9.92 -15.68 -22.97
C GLU A 144 8.69 -14.78 -23.10
N SER A 145 8.62 -13.71 -22.30
CA SER A 145 7.55 -12.71 -22.36
C SER A 145 7.53 -11.99 -23.71
N LEU A 146 8.70 -11.61 -24.24
CA LEU A 146 8.83 -10.97 -25.55
C LEU A 146 8.40 -11.92 -26.68
N ALA A 147 8.83 -13.17 -26.64
CA ALA A 147 8.45 -14.16 -27.64
C ALA A 147 6.94 -14.43 -27.62
N ALA A 148 6.34 -14.52 -26.43
CA ALA A 148 4.89 -14.67 -26.28
C ALA A 148 4.14 -13.45 -26.84
N ALA A 149 4.56 -12.24 -26.47
CA ALA A 149 3.97 -10.99 -26.96
C ALA A 149 4.04 -10.87 -28.49
N ARG A 150 5.22 -11.13 -29.09
CA ARG A 150 5.40 -11.09 -30.55
C ARG A 150 4.51 -12.09 -31.28
N ARG A 151 4.43 -13.33 -30.81
CA ARG A 151 3.54 -14.35 -31.40
C ARG A 151 2.08 -13.92 -31.35
N ALA A 152 1.63 -13.39 -30.21
CA ALA A 152 0.26 -12.94 -30.05
C ALA A 152 -0.07 -11.73 -30.93
N VAL A 153 0.83 -10.75 -31.03
CA VAL A 153 0.64 -9.59 -31.91
C VAL A 153 0.67 -9.97 -33.39
N ALA A 154 1.53 -10.91 -33.78
CA ALA A 154 1.62 -11.41 -35.16
C ALA A 154 0.34 -12.14 -35.62
N ALA A 155 -0.45 -12.67 -34.68
CA ALA A 155 -1.73 -13.32 -34.99
C ALA A 155 -2.89 -12.33 -35.24
N LEU A 156 -2.69 -11.03 -34.97
CA LEU A 156 -3.72 -10.02 -35.16
C LEU A 156 -3.88 -9.61 -36.63
N PRO A 157 -5.10 -9.22 -37.05
CA PRO A 157 -5.31 -8.64 -38.37
C PRO A 157 -4.36 -7.46 -38.67
N GLY A 158 -3.98 -7.29 -39.94
CA GLY A 158 -3.07 -6.21 -40.36
C GLY A 158 -3.58 -4.80 -40.01
N HIS A 159 -4.89 -4.61 -40.00
CA HIS A 159 -5.55 -3.35 -39.65
C HIS A 159 -5.68 -3.09 -38.14
N SER A 160 -5.19 -3.98 -37.27
CA SER A 160 -5.21 -3.74 -35.82
C SER A 160 -4.29 -2.56 -35.45
N GLY A 161 -4.84 -1.60 -34.71
CA GLY A 161 -4.10 -0.43 -34.24
C GLY A 161 -3.11 -0.76 -33.13
N SER A 162 -2.16 0.15 -32.86
CA SER A 162 -1.11 -0.06 -31.86
C SER A 162 -1.65 -0.35 -30.47
N THR A 163 -2.74 0.30 -30.06
CA THR A 163 -3.37 0.06 -28.75
C THR A 163 -3.88 -1.37 -28.60
N ASP A 164 -4.47 -1.95 -29.64
CA ASP A 164 -4.96 -3.33 -29.59
C ASP A 164 -3.81 -4.33 -29.53
N ARG A 165 -2.76 -4.07 -30.32
CA ARG A 165 -1.52 -4.85 -30.30
C ARG A 165 -0.87 -4.81 -28.92
N LEU A 166 -0.77 -3.64 -28.30
CA LEU A 166 -0.22 -3.46 -26.95
C LEU A 166 -1.03 -4.22 -25.91
N ARG A 167 -2.37 -4.15 -25.93
CA ARG A 167 -3.23 -4.90 -25.00
C ARG A 167 -2.99 -6.41 -25.10
N VAL A 168 -2.93 -6.94 -26.32
CA VAL A 168 -2.69 -8.36 -26.58
C VAL A 168 -1.28 -8.76 -26.15
N ALA A 169 -0.28 -7.92 -26.43
CA ALA A 169 1.10 -8.13 -25.98
C ALA A 169 1.21 -8.20 -24.45
N VAL A 170 0.55 -7.30 -23.70
CA VAL A 170 0.54 -7.33 -22.23
C VAL A 170 -0.02 -8.66 -21.71
N VAL A 171 -1.17 -9.10 -22.22
CA VAL A 171 -1.82 -10.34 -21.76
C VAL A 171 -0.93 -11.57 -22.02
N ALA A 172 -0.34 -11.64 -23.21
CA ALA A 172 0.56 -12.74 -23.57
C ALA A 172 1.85 -12.72 -22.73
N ALA A 173 2.46 -11.55 -22.54
CA ALA A 173 3.65 -11.38 -21.71
C ALA A 173 3.39 -11.77 -20.24
N ALA A 174 2.25 -11.34 -19.68
CA ALA A 174 1.86 -11.67 -18.30
C ALA A 174 1.58 -13.17 -18.12
N THR A 175 1.01 -13.83 -19.11
CA THR A 175 0.74 -15.28 -19.05
C THR A 175 2.03 -16.10 -19.10
N ALA A 176 3.05 -15.60 -19.81
CA ALA A 176 4.37 -16.21 -19.88
C ALA A 176 5.25 -15.91 -18.65
N ASP A 177 4.88 -14.96 -17.79
CA ASP A 177 5.66 -14.61 -16.60
C ASP A 177 5.36 -15.59 -15.43
N PRO A 178 6.34 -16.41 -14.98
CA PRO A 178 6.17 -17.29 -13.84
C PRO A 178 6.05 -16.54 -12.51
N LEU A 179 6.54 -15.29 -12.45
CA LEU A 179 6.55 -14.44 -11.26
C LEU A 179 5.41 -13.41 -11.27
N ARG A 180 4.42 -13.53 -12.16
CA ARG A 180 3.31 -12.56 -12.30
C ARG A 180 2.49 -12.31 -11.02
N PHE A 181 2.59 -13.19 -10.03
CA PHE A 181 1.91 -13.07 -8.73
C PHE A 181 2.83 -12.63 -7.59
N ASP A 182 4.12 -12.40 -7.85
CA ASP A 182 5.04 -11.83 -6.87
C ASP A 182 4.76 -10.34 -6.68
N LEU A 183 4.10 -10.02 -5.56
CA LEU A 183 3.77 -8.64 -5.18
C LEU A 183 4.84 -7.98 -4.31
N SER A 184 6.01 -8.62 -4.13
CA SER A 184 7.13 -8.00 -3.46
C SER A 184 7.59 -6.74 -4.21
N PRO A 185 8.14 -5.72 -3.53
CA PRO A 185 8.64 -4.52 -4.21
C PRO A 185 9.66 -4.83 -5.32
N ARG A 186 10.50 -5.86 -5.11
CA ARG A 186 11.47 -6.32 -6.11
C ARG A 186 10.80 -7.00 -7.29
N GLY A 187 9.78 -7.85 -7.05
CA GLY A 187 9.00 -8.51 -8.08
C GLY A 187 8.30 -7.50 -8.99
N VAL A 188 7.55 -6.58 -8.39
CA VAL A 188 6.83 -5.51 -9.10
C VAL A 188 7.77 -4.65 -9.95
N LEU A 189 8.91 -4.22 -9.40
CA LEU A 189 9.91 -3.45 -10.16
C LEU A 189 10.50 -4.28 -11.31
N SER A 190 10.74 -5.57 -11.10
CA SER A 190 11.29 -6.44 -12.15
C SER A 190 10.28 -6.62 -13.29
N SER A 191 8.99 -6.84 -12.97
CA SER A 191 7.92 -6.90 -13.97
C SER A 191 7.76 -5.58 -14.70
N ALA A 192 7.81 -4.43 -14.01
CA ALA A 192 7.74 -3.11 -14.64
C ALA A 192 8.90 -2.87 -15.62
N ARG A 193 10.15 -3.15 -15.20
CA ARG A 193 11.33 -3.06 -16.06
C ARG A 193 11.26 -4.02 -17.25
N GLY A 194 10.72 -5.23 -17.07
CA GLY A 194 10.61 -6.19 -18.17
C GLY A 194 9.50 -5.84 -19.18
N LEU A 195 8.38 -5.30 -18.69
CA LEU A 195 7.19 -5.09 -19.52
C LEU A 195 7.36 -3.96 -20.54
N VAL A 196 8.00 -2.85 -20.17
CA VAL A 196 8.21 -1.70 -21.08
C VAL A 196 8.91 -2.10 -22.39
N PRO A 197 10.13 -2.68 -22.38
CA PRO A 197 10.81 -3.10 -23.60
C PRO A 197 10.11 -4.28 -24.28
N THR A 198 9.37 -5.11 -23.53
CA THR A 198 8.55 -6.18 -24.12
C THR A 198 7.46 -5.61 -25.04
N LEU A 199 6.78 -4.55 -24.59
CA LEU A 199 5.74 -3.89 -25.35
C LEU A 199 6.28 -3.19 -26.59
N VAL A 200 7.40 -2.47 -26.45
CA VAL A 200 8.08 -1.83 -27.60
C VAL A 200 8.52 -2.89 -28.60
N GLY A 201 9.17 -3.95 -28.14
CA GLY A 201 9.69 -5.01 -29.00
C GLY A 201 8.63 -5.92 -29.64
N ALA A 202 7.37 -5.82 -29.22
CA ALA A 202 6.24 -6.59 -29.76
C ALA A 202 5.46 -5.84 -30.85
N LEU A 203 5.71 -4.54 -31.04
CA LEU A 203 5.16 -3.78 -32.15
C LEU A 203 5.97 -3.99 -33.44
N PRO A 204 5.33 -3.90 -34.63
CA PRO A 204 6.00 -4.03 -35.92
C PRO A 204 6.96 -2.88 -36.23
#